data_AF-A8Q698-F1
#
_entry.id   AF-A8Q698-F1
#
_cell.length_a   1.000
_cell.length_b   1.000
_cell.length_c   1.000
_cell.angle_alpha   90.00
_cell.angle_beta   90.00
_cell.angle_gamma   90.00
#
_symmetry.space_group_name_H-M   'P 1'
#
loop_
_entity.id
_entity.type
_entity.pdbx_description
1 polymer ?
#
loop_
_entity_poly.entity_id
_entity_poly.type
_entity_poly.pdbx_seq_one_letter_code
_entity_poly.pdbx_strand_id
1 'polypeptide(L)'
;MNYRLTSVYSSEQWRLALRPNTTVTLAIASSPDVHVVDPRHAYISPVGRLQWLKDRPLWRRGMASKGRMTMYGRMHRITRSDDVASLSNCFVKHHPDAEAWKPGASESPHTAFWVRFSPHEIHYVGGFGDEHFIGAVDMQQYRSYDVRIDADATASSLSPPSRSLELPVVHFQS
;
A
#
# COMPACT_ATOMS: atom_id res chain seq x y z
N MET A 1 -10.73 37.01 11.85
CA MET A 1 -9.75 36.18 11.13
C MET A 1 -10.49 35.36 10.10
N ASN A 2 -10.32 35.67 8.82
CA ASN A 2 -10.97 34.93 7.72
C ASN A 2 -10.05 33.80 7.29
N TYR A 3 -10.36 32.56 7.66
CA TYR A 3 -9.68 31.39 7.11
C TYR A 3 -10.24 31.12 5.72
N ARG A 4 -9.51 31.55 4.70
CA ARG A 4 -9.76 31.12 3.32
C ARG A 4 -9.29 29.67 3.22
N LEU A 5 -10.23 28.73 3.18
CA LEU A 5 -9.94 27.36 2.79
C LEU A 5 -9.66 27.36 1.28
N THR A 6 -8.40 27.54 0.89
CA THR A 6 -7.97 27.27 -0.48
C THR A 6 -8.06 25.77 -0.71
N SER A 7 -8.93 25.36 -1.63
CA SER A 7 -8.91 24.00 -2.16
C SER A 7 -7.55 23.78 -2.82
N VAL A 8 -6.76 22.87 -2.25
CA VAL A 8 -5.44 22.52 -2.77
C VAL A 8 -5.66 21.39 -3.78
N TYR A 9 -5.32 21.64 -5.04
CA TYR A 9 -5.43 20.64 -6.10
C TYR A 9 -4.55 19.42 -5.80
N SER A 10 -4.89 18.24 -6.34
CA SER A 10 -4.12 17.02 -6.12
C SER A 10 -2.63 17.19 -6.44
N SER A 11 -2.28 17.88 -7.53
CA SER A 11 -0.88 18.18 -7.89
C SER A 11 -0.16 19.03 -6.83
N GLU A 12 -0.87 19.95 -6.19
CA GLU A 12 -0.33 20.78 -5.12
C GLU A 12 -0.18 20.01 -3.80
N GLN A 13 -1.09 19.09 -3.48
CA GLN A 13 -0.92 18.15 -2.37
C GLN A 13 0.35 17.30 -2.53
N TRP A 14 0.61 16.81 -3.72
CA TRP A 14 1.81 16.02 -4.01
C TRP A 14 3.10 16.85 -3.97
N ARG A 15 3.03 18.11 -4.42
CA ARG A 15 4.14 19.07 -4.25
C ARG A 15 4.47 19.28 -2.77
N LEU A 16 3.46 19.36 -1.90
CA LEU A 16 3.65 19.47 -0.45
C LEU A 16 4.21 18.16 0.14
N ALA A 17 3.68 17.01 -0.29
CA ALA A 17 4.10 15.69 0.17
C ALA A 17 5.59 15.40 -0.07
N LEU A 18 6.17 15.98 -1.13
CA LEU A 18 7.57 15.78 -1.53
C LEU A 18 8.55 16.80 -0.94
N ARG A 19 8.07 17.74 -0.11
CA ARG A 19 8.95 18.71 0.54
C ARG A 19 9.89 18.01 1.53
N PRO A 20 11.15 18.48 1.64
CA PRO A 20 12.05 18.01 2.69
C PRO A 20 11.39 18.19 4.07
N ASN A 21 11.57 17.19 4.94
CA ASN A 21 11.04 17.17 6.31
C ASN A 21 9.50 17.23 6.43
N THR A 22 8.74 16.94 5.37
CA THR A 22 7.29 16.78 5.46
C THR A 22 6.92 15.34 5.76
N THR A 23 6.13 15.14 6.82
CA THR A 23 5.49 13.86 7.12
C THR A 23 4.15 13.78 6.39
N VAL A 24 3.92 12.66 5.72
CA VAL A 24 2.68 12.34 5.03
C VAL A 24 2.01 11.15 5.70
N THR A 25 0.69 11.10 5.61
CA THR A 25 -0.12 9.97 6.08
C THR A 25 -0.63 9.16 4.89
N LEU A 26 -0.36 7.86 4.89
CA LEU A 26 -0.91 6.90 3.94
C LEU A 26 -1.83 5.94 4.69
N ALA A 27 -3.07 5.80 4.25
CA ALA A 27 -4.01 4.83 4.81
C ALA A 27 -4.29 3.73 3.79
N ILE A 28 -4.15 2.47 4.22
CA ILE A 28 -4.47 1.28 3.44
C ILE A 28 -5.60 0.56 4.16
N ALA A 29 -6.71 0.32 3.46
CA ALA A 29 -7.85 -0.38 4.00
C ALA A 29 -8.28 -1.50 3.05
N SER A 30 -8.80 -2.57 3.63
CA SER A 30 -9.45 -3.64 2.88
C SER A 30 -10.74 -3.15 2.22
N SER A 31 -11.24 -3.90 1.23
CA SER A 31 -12.50 -3.60 0.54
C SER A 31 -13.65 -3.33 1.52
N PRO A 32 -14.43 -2.26 1.34
CA PRO A 32 -15.57 -1.96 2.19
C PRO A 32 -16.75 -2.92 1.98
N ASP A 33 -16.73 -3.68 0.89
CA ASP A 33 -17.80 -4.60 0.51
C ASP A 33 -17.91 -5.75 1.52
N VAL A 34 -19.08 -5.86 2.17
CA VAL A 34 -19.39 -6.92 3.15
C VAL A 34 -19.40 -8.31 2.52
N HIS A 35 -19.56 -8.42 1.20
CA HIS A 35 -19.56 -9.69 0.50
C HIS A 35 -18.14 -10.25 0.31
N VAL A 36 -17.13 -9.39 0.25
CA VAL A 36 -15.71 -9.79 0.24
C VAL A 36 -15.30 -10.22 1.64
N VAL A 37 -15.23 -11.53 1.85
CA VAL A 37 -14.89 -12.11 3.15
C VAL A 37 -13.39 -11.93 3.44
N ASP A 38 -13.06 -11.56 4.68
CA ASP A 38 -11.68 -11.59 5.15
C ASP A 38 -11.17 -13.04 5.21
N PRO A 39 -10.07 -13.39 4.53
CA PRO A 39 -9.54 -14.76 4.51
C PRO A 39 -9.29 -15.35 5.91
N ARG A 40 -8.99 -14.50 6.91
CA ARG A 40 -8.77 -14.93 8.30
C ARG A 40 -10.05 -15.39 9.01
N HIS A 41 -11.22 -15.08 8.46
CA HIS A 41 -12.55 -15.46 8.96
C HIS A 41 -13.32 -16.35 7.98
N ALA A 42 -12.62 -16.89 6.99
CA ALA A 42 -13.21 -17.69 5.94
C ALA A 42 -12.88 -19.18 6.10
N TYR A 43 -13.71 -20.02 5.50
CA TYR A 43 -13.29 -21.34 5.05
C TYR A 43 -13.31 -21.38 3.52
N ILE A 44 -12.52 -22.28 2.93
CA ILE A 44 -12.52 -22.54 1.50
C ILE A 44 -13.55 -23.64 1.23
N SER A 45 -14.55 -23.35 0.40
CA SER A 45 -15.54 -24.34 -0.01
C SER A 45 -14.94 -25.40 -0.94
N PRO A 46 -15.62 -26.55 -1.18
CA PRO A 46 -15.14 -27.56 -2.13
C PRO A 46 -14.91 -27.04 -3.56
N VAL A 47 -15.56 -25.93 -3.93
CA VAL A 47 -15.40 -25.25 -5.23
C VAL A 47 -14.37 -24.10 -5.18
N GLY A 48 -13.53 -24.06 -4.15
CA GLY A 48 -12.43 -23.09 -4.02
C GLY A 48 -12.85 -21.68 -3.65
N ARG A 49 -14.10 -21.45 -3.20
CA ARG A 49 -14.57 -20.10 -2.83
C ARG A 49 -14.36 -19.82 -1.35
N LEU A 50 -13.83 -18.64 -1.03
CA LEU A 50 -13.81 -18.13 0.34
C LEU A 50 -15.24 -17.83 0.80
N GLN A 51 -15.67 -18.48 1.87
CA GLN A 51 -16.98 -18.30 2.47
C GLN A 51 -16.85 -17.97 3.94
N TRP A 52 -17.76 -17.14 4.45
CA TRP A 52 -17.82 -16.77 5.86
C TRP A 52 -18.03 -18.03 6.72
N LEU A 53 -17.28 -18.17 7.81
CA LEU A 53 -17.44 -19.28 8.76
C LEU A 53 -18.88 -19.33 9.28
N LYS A 54 -19.51 -20.51 9.15
CA LYS A 54 -20.96 -20.70 9.36
C LYS A 54 -21.42 -20.39 10.79
N ASP A 55 -20.56 -20.64 11.76
CA ASP A 55 -20.77 -20.43 13.19
C ASP A 55 -20.52 -18.98 13.65
N ARG A 56 -19.91 -18.14 12.79
CA ARG A 56 -19.56 -16.77 13.16
C ARG A 56 -20.73 -15.80 12.98
N PRO A 57 -20.98 -14.90 13.94
CA PRO A 57 -22.06 -13.92 13.83
C PRO A 57 -21.91 -13.00 12.61
N LEU A 58 -23.00 -12.81 11.86
CA LEU A 58 -23.00 -12.03 10.61
C LEU A 58 -22.61 -10.56 10.80
N TRP A 59 -22.86 -9.97 11.98
CA TRP A 59 -22.47 -8.60 12.28
C TRP A 59 -20.95 -8.39 12.29
N ARG A 60 -20.16 -9.48 12.45
CA ARG A 60 -18.71 -9.46 12.30
C ARG A 60 -18.24 -9.56 10.86
N ARG A 61 -19.12 -9.67 9.85
CA ARG A 61 -18.68 -9.78 8.45
C ARG A 61 -18.24 -8.45 7.84
N GLY A 62 -18.66 -7.33 8.44
CA GLY A 62 -18.43 -5.99 7.90
C GLY A 62 -16.99 -5.49 7.96
N MET A 63 -16.78 -4.25 7.51
CA MET A 63 -15.47 -3.57 7.46
C MET A 63 -14.70 -3.60 8.78
N ALA A 64 -15.41 -3.59 9.91
CA ALA A 64 -14.80 -3.58 11.24
C ALA A 64 -13.89 -4.79 11.49
N SER A 65 -14.17 -5.95 10.89
CA SER A 65 -13.34 -7.16 11.01
C SER A 65 -12.14 -7.20 10.08
N LYS A 66 -12.07 -6.29 9.12
CA LYS A 66 -11.01 -6.32 8.11
C LYS A 66 -9.82 -5.49 8.54
N GLY A 67 -8.64 -6.00 8.18
CA GLY A 67 -7.37 -5.32 8.43
C GLY A 67 -7.29 -3.99 7.70
N ARG A 68 -6.76 -2.99 8.40
CA ARG A 68 -6.45 -1.65 7.89
C ARG A 68 -5.23 -1.09 8.62
N MET A 69 -4.46 -0.25 7.94
CA MET A 69 -3.30 0.40 8.53
C MET A 69 -3.23 1.87 8.15
N THR A 70 -2.70 2.67 9.07
CA THR A 70 -2.33 4.06 8.84
C THR A 70 -0.83 4.17 9.05
N MET A 71 -0.14 4.71 8.05
CA MET A 71 1.31 4.84 8.03
C MET A 71 1.66 6.32 7.99
N TYR A 72 2.65 6.72 8.78
CA TYR A 72 3.22 8.06 8.77
C TYR A 72 4.65 7.95 8.30
N GLY A 73 5.02 8.78 7.32
CA GLY A 73 6.32 8.65 6.68
C GLY A 73 6.68 9.81 5.80
N ARG A 74 7.73 9.63 5.01
CA ARG A 74 8.23 10.63 4.07
C ARG A 74 8.21 10.09 2.64
N MET A 75 7.99 10.98 1.69
CA MET A 75 8.07 10.66 0.26
C MET A 75 9.44 11.07 -0.28
N HIS A 76 10.06 10.19 -1.04
CA HIS A 76 11.37 10.40 -1.66
C HIS A 76 11.26 10.24 -3.16
N ARG A 77 11.62 11.26 -3.92
CA ARG A 77 11.69 11.16 -5.39
C ARG A 77 12.85 10.23 -5.78
N ILE A 78 12.59 9.29 -6.68
CA ILE A 78 13.60 8.39 -7.23
C ILE A 78 14.16 9.05 -8.49
N THR A 79 15.47 9.34 -8.50
CA THR A 79 16.14 10.05 -9.60
C THR A 79 17.24 9.25 -10.29
N ARG A 80 17.59 8.06 -9.77
CA ARG A 80 18.65 7.20 -10.34
C ARG A 80 18.09 6.29 -11.43
N SER A 81 18.78 6.21 -12.56
CA SER A 81 18.31 5.58 -13.80
C SER A 81 18.33 4.05 -13.79
N ASP A 82 19.24 3.43 -13.05
CA ASP A 82 19.40 1.97 -12.93
C ASP A 82 18.25 1.31 -12.16
N ASP A 83 17.77 1.96 -11.09
CA ASP A 83 16.60 1.51 -10.34
C ASP A 83 15.29 1.73 -11.13
N VAL A 84 15.21 2.78 -11.96
CA VAL A 84 13.96 3.18 -12.64
C VAL A 84 13.48 2.18 -13.69
N ALA A 85 14.38 1.61 -14.50
CA ALA A 85 13.98 0.67 -15.55
C ALA A 85 13.42 -0.65 -14.97
N SER A 86 14.08 -1.19 -13.94
CA SER A 86 13.62 -2.40 -13.25
C SER A 86 12.30 -2.19 -12.52
N LEU A 87 12.15 -1.05 -11.82
CA LEU A 87 10.90 -0.63 -11.18
C LEU A 87 9.76 -0.49 -12.20
N SER A 88 10.02 0.18 -13.32
CA SER A 88 9.03 0.37 -14.37
C SER A 88 8.55 -0.95 -14.96
N ASN A 89 9.46 -1.88 -15.25
CA ASN A 89 9.11 -3.18 -15.80
C ASN A 89 8.30 -4.01 -14.78
N CYS A 90 8.69 -3.99 -13.51
CA CYS A 90 7.96 -4.66 -12.44
C CYS A 90 6.54 -4.08 -12.28
N PHE A 91 6.43 -2.75 -12.25
CA PHE A 91 5.15 -2.06 -12.10
C PHE A 91 4.18 -2.43 -13.23
N VAL A 92 4.61 -2.33 -14.48
CA VAL A 92 3.77 -2.64 -15.65
C VAL A 92 3.43 -4.12 -15.74
N LYS A 93 4.34 -5.02 -15.32
CA LYS A 93 4.04 -6.46 -15.24
C LYS A 93 2.80 -6.74 -14.38
N HIS A 94 2.62 -5.98 -13.29
CA HIS A 94 1.47 -6.11 -12.40
C HIS A 94 0.30 -5.17 -12.76
N HIS A 95 0.57 -4.07 -13.48
CA HIS A 95 -0.39 -3.05 -13.88
C HIS A 95 -0.26 -2.75 -15.38
N PRO A 96 -0.63 -3.70 -16.26
CA PRO A 96 -0.47 -3.53 -17.71
C PRO A 96 -1.31 -2.38 -18.27
N ASP A 97 -2.42 -2.05 -17.60
CA ASP A 97 -3.29 -0.91 -17.88
C ASP A 97 -2.59 0.45 -17.65
N ALA A 98 -1.53 0.49 -16.85
CA ALA A 98 -0.77 1.69 -16.54
C ALA A 98 0.42 1.96 -17.49
N GLU A 99 0.61 1.15 -18.54
CA GLU A 99 1.76 1.26 -19.47
C GLU A 99 1.87 2.64 -20.14
N ALA A 100 0.75 3.23 -20.56
CA ALA A 100 0.71 4.58 -21.15
C ALA A 100 0.88 5.72 -20.12
N TRP A 101 0.92 5.36 -18.83
CA TRP A 101 0.91 6.29 -17.71
C TRP A 101 2.22 6.28 -16.91
N LYS A 102 3.19 5.43 -17.29
CA LYS A 102 4.48 5.39 -16.62
C LYS A 102 5.31 6.64 -16.90
N PRO A 103 6.21 7.04 -15.98
CA PRO A 103 7.19 8.10 -16.23
C PRO A 103 7.95 7.87 -17.54
N GLY A 104 7.93 8.86 -18.44
CA GLY A 104 8.61 8.80 -19.74
C GLY A 104 7.82 8.13 -20.88
N ALA A 105 6.56 7.75 -20.68
CA ALA A 105 5.69 7.30 -21.77
C ALA A 105 5.39 8.46 -22.76
N SER A 106 5.53 8.20 -24.06
CA SER A 106 5.37 9.21 -25.13
C SER A 106 3.95 9.76 -25.23
N GLU A 107 2.96 8.90 -25.00
CA GLU A 107 1.54 9.23 -25.14
C GLU A 107 0.90 9.71 -23.83
N SER A 108 1.69 9.97 -22.79
CA SER A 108 1.13 10.35 -21.50
C SER A 108 0.65 11.80 -21.51
N PRO A 109 -0.62 12.09 -21.16
CA PRO A 109 -1.12 13.46 -21.08
C PRO A 109 -0.56 14.25 -19.89
N HIS A 110 0.18 13.60 -18.99
CA HIS A 110 0.71 14.16 -17.76
C HIS A 110 2.16 13.75 -17.52
N THR A 111 2.92 14.59 -16.82
CA THR A 111 4.28 14.21 -16.42
C THR A 111 4.21 13.34 -15.18
N ALA A 112 4.74 12.12 -15.28
CA ALA A 112 4.85 11.22 -14.15
C ALA A 112 6.28 11.06 -13.62
N PHE A 113 6.42 10.78 -12.33
CA PHE A 113 7.71 10.39 -11.74
C PHE A 113 7.54 9.35 -10.63
N TRP A 114 8.62 8.62 -10.38
CA TRP A 114 8.67 7.58 -9.37
C TRP A 114 8.95 8.17 -7.98
N VAL A 115 8.17 7.71 -6.99
CA VAL A 115 8.31 8.09 -5.59
C VAL A 115 8.37 6.85 -4.71
N ARG A 116 9.22 6.91 -3.68
CA ARG A 116 9.35 5.92 -2.62
C ARG A 116 8.75 6.47 -1.33
N PHE A 117 7.83 5.74 -0.72
CA PHE A 117 7.34 6.05 0.62
C PHE A 117 8.19 5.34 1.67
N SER A 118 8.67 6.08 2.68
CA SER A 118 9.44 5.55 3.81
C SER A 118 8.67 5.80 5.11
N PRO A 119 7.92 4.80 5.62
CA PRO A 119 7.20 4.93 6.88
C PRO A 119 8.17 4.92 8.07
N HIS A 120 7.91 5.80 9.03
CA HIS A 120 8.59 5.81 10.33
C HIS A 120 7.66 5.44 11.50
N GLU A 121 6.35 5.38 11.27
CA GLU A 121 5.34 4.94 12.23
C GLU A 121 4.19 4.26 11.49
N ILE A 122 3.67 3.17 12.04
CA ILE A 122 2.53 2.44 11.50
C ILE A 122 1.59 2.09 12.65
N HIS A 123 0.32 2.44 12.49
CA HIS A 123 -0.77 2.00 13.36
C HIS A 123 -1.64 1.00 12.60
N TYR A 124 -1.78 -0.20 13.13
CA TYR A 124 -2.55 -1.28 12.52
C TYR A 124 -3.82 -1.55 13.31
N VAL A 125 -4.92 -1.76 12.59
CA VAL A 125 -6.18 -2.26 13.14
C VAL A 125 -6.55 -3.53 12.39
N GLY A 126 -6.33 -4.67 13.03
CA GLY A 126 -6.55 -5.96 12.39
C GLY A 126 -8.01 -6.40 12.29
N GLY A 127 -8.90 -5.80 13.05
CA GLY A 127 -10.30 -6.20 13.12
C GLY A 127 -10.92 -5.81 14.46
N PHE A 128 -11.75 -6.68 15.00
CA PHE A 128 -12.19 -6.57 16.40
C PHE A 128 -11.04 -6.93 17.35
N GLY A 129 -10.90 -6.18 18.44
CA GLY A 129 -9.78 -6.29 19.39
C GLY A 129 -9.78 -7.57 20.23
N ASP A 130 -10.87 -8.34 20.20
CA ASP A 130 -10.93 -9.68 20.79
C ASP A 130 -10.43 -10.79 19.84
N GLU A 131 -10.17 -10.46 18.57
CA GLU A 131 -9.72 -11.41 17.55
C GLU A 131 -8.36 -11.03 16.94
N HIS A 132 -8.02 -9.74 16.91
CA HIS A 132 -6.86 -9.24 16.19
C HIS A 132 -6.08 -8.19 16.97
N PHE A 133 -4.81 -8.06 16.60
CA PHE A 133 -3.95 -6.97 17.06
C PHE A 133 -4.50 -5.60 16.62
N ILE A 134 -4.49 -4.66 17.57
CA ILE A 134 -4.76 -3.24 17.35
C ILE A 134 -3.66 -2.46 18.07
N GLY A 135 -2.89 -1.67 17.33
CA GLY A 135 -1.87 -0.83 17.93
C GLY A 135 -0.73 -0.46 16.99
N ALA A 136 0.32 0.11 17.58
CA ALA A 136 1.54 0.48 16.89
C ALA A 136 2.34 -0.77 16.48
N VAL A 137 2.78 -0.80 15.22
CA VAL A 137 3.66 -1.84 14.71
C VAL A 137 5.11 -1.52 15.07
N ASP A 138 5.86 -2.53 15.53
CA ASP A 138 7.28 -2.36 15.77
C ASP A 138 8.04 -2.10 14.45
N MET A 139 8.65 -0.92 14.37
CA MET A 139 9.27 -0.47 13.13
C MET A 139 10.61 -1.15 12.84
N GLN A 140 11.31 -1.66 13.86
CA GLN A 140 12.53 -2.44 13.66
C GLN A 140 12.16 -3.79 13.04
N GLN A 141 11.13 -4.44 13.57
CA GLN A 141 10.58 -5.68 13.07
C GLN A 141 10.03 -5.48 11.66
N TYR A 142 9.23 -4.44 11.42
CA TYR A 142 8.73 -4.08 10.08
C TYR A 142 9.85 -3.94 9.04
N ARG A 143 10.94 -3.25 9.39
CA ARG A 143 12.08 -3.07 8.48
C ARG A 143 12.94 -4.34 8.33
N SER A 144 12.86 -5.26 9.29
CA SER A 144 13.61 -6.53 9.25
C SER A 144 12.97 -7.57 8.33
N TYR A 145 11.67 -7.44 8.05
CA TYR A 145 10.97 -8.31 7.10
C TYR A 145 11.25 -7.84 5.67
N ASP A 146 12.06 -8.63 4.96
CA ASP A 146 12.14 -8.59 3.50
C ASP A 146 10.94 -9.37 2.97
N VAL A 147 9.91 -8.67 2.50
CA VAL A 147 8.83 -9.34 1.78
C VAL A 147 9.39 -9.66 0.41
N ARG A 148 9.86 -10.90 0.24
CA ARG A 148 9.94 -11.48 -1.08
C ARG A 148 8.54 -11.34 -1.67
N ILE A 149 8.40 -10.48 -2.68
CA ILE A 149 7.28 -10.54 -3.60
C ILE A 149 7.52 -11.85 -4.37
N ASP A 150 7.17 -12.96 -3.73
CA ASP A 150 7.26 -14.29 -4.31
C ASP A 150 6.28 -14.28 -5.49
N ALA A 151 6.82 -14.10 -6.69
CA ALA A 151 6.09 -14.28 -7.93
C ALA A 151 5.68 -15.74 -8.16
N ASP A 152 6.07 -16.66 -7.28
CA ASP A 152 5.56 -18.02 -7.24
C ASP A 152 5.82 -18.62 -5.87
N ALA A 153 4.81 -19.23 -5.26
CA ALA A 153 4.98 -19.93 -3.99
C ALA A 153 5.75 -21.24 -4.24
N THR A 154 7.08 -21.23 -4.14
CA THR A 154 7.88 -22.40 -3.74
C THR A 154 9.33 -22.05 -3.41
N ALA A 155 9.80 -22.60 -2.28
CA ALA A 155 11.20 -22.82 -1.88
C ALA A 155 12.01 -21.69 -1.21
N SER A 156 12.02 -21.75 0.12
CA SER A 156 13.16 -21.88 1.05
C SER A 156 14.50 -21.16 0.76
N SER A 157 14.94 -20.45 1.82
CA SER A 157 16.33 -20.10 2.19
C SER A 157 16.99 -18.89 1.50
N LEU A 158 18.03 -18.38 2.18
CA LEU A 158 18.92 -17.25 1.91
C LEU A 158 18.54 -15.90 2.55
N SER A 159 19.50 -15.42 3.34
CA SER A 159 19.57 -14.23 4.20
C SER A 159 19.34 -12.89 3.46
N PRO A 160 19.09 -11.78 4.18
CA PRO A 160 18.28 -10.67 3.68
C PRO A 160 19.11 -9.64 2.90
N PRO A 161 18.66 -9.17 1.73
CA PRO A 161 18.96 -7.83 1.26
C PRO A 161 18.06 -6.82 2.01
N SER A 162 18.66 -5.71 2.42
CA SER A 162 18.09 -4.63 3.22
C SER A 162 17.09 -3.75 2.47
N ARG A 163 16.06 -4.31 1.82
CA ARG A 163 15.02 -3.51 1.16
C ARG A 163 13.73 -3.60 1.96
N SER A 164 13.43 -2.50 2.64
CA SER A 164 12.16 -2.30 3.35
C SER A 164 10.98 -2.47 2.39
N LEU A 165 9.80 -2.82 2.92
CA LEU A 165 8.53 -2.75 2.20
C LEU A 165 8.35 -1.34 1.61
N GLU A 166 8.55 -1.23 0.31
CA GLU A 166 8.54 0.03 -0.44
C GLU A 166 7.44 -0.04 -1.49
N LEU A 167 6.49 0.89 -1.42
CA LEU A 167 5.44 1.03 -2.43
C LEU A 167 5.91 2.07 -3.45
N PRO A 168 6.24 1.67 -4.70
CA PRO A 168 6.44 2.64 -5.77
C PRO A 168 5.11 3.29 -6.09
N VAL A 169 5.05 4.62 -5.94
CA VAL A 169 3.87 5.41 -6.33
C VAL A 169 4.20 6.16 -7.61
N VAL A 170 3.35 5.99 -8.62
CA VAL A 170 3.34 6.86 -9.81
C VAL A 170 2.49 8.07 -9.49
N HIS A 171 3.10 9.25 -9.50
CA HIS A 171 2.37 10.51 -9.39
C HIS A 171 2.26 11.19 -10.75
N PHE A 172 1.11 11.82 -11.03
CA PHE A 172 0.84 12.57 -12.25
C PHE A 172 0.77 14.07 -11.94
N GLN A 173 1.62 14.86 -12.59
CA GLN A 173 1.49 16.31 -12.64
C GLN A 173 0.80 16.74 -13.94
N SER A 174 -0.25 17.56 -13.76
CA SER A 174 -0.92 18.34 -14.81
C SER A 174 -0.03 19.45 -15.35
#